data_AF-A0A539E5C5-F1
#
_entry.id   AF-A0A539E5C5-F1
#
_cell.length_a   1.000
_cell.length_b   1.000
_cell.length_c   1.000
_cell.angle_alpha   90.00
_cell.angle_beta   90.00
_cell.angle_gamma   90.00
#
_symmetry.space_group_name_H-M   'P 1'
#
loop_
_entity.id
_entity.type
_entity.pdbx_description
1 polymer ?
#
loop_
_entity_poly.entity_id
_entity_poly.type
_entity_poly.pdbx_seq_one_letter_code
_entity_poly.pdbx_strand_id
1 'polypeptide(L)'
;MGQMKTPGVYIVEKSAFPNSVVEVATAVPAFIGYTEKADNKGKTLLNKPWRITSMSEFHNYFGFAPTPLFEITEKAAASSDEVEFSLAGKDYLLKQTAGKNLLYYSMLLFFQNGGGPCYIVSVGSYADAVEADKLIKGINLLVKEQEPTMVVVPETVLLDEQNSISVQQAALAHCGGKMKNRIAILDIWGGYKDRQDPTGDCIDNFRSALGINYLDYATAYYPWVNTTIVQDKDLGYGNVVNADLLQSLLRTEMGIPAKIDDKTSTKVTQQAQAIDNITATWDGKADDEVFAQKSLV
;
A
#
# COMPACT_ATOMS: atom_id res chain seq x y z
N MET A 1 -21.69 -49.70 -12.79
CA MET A 1 -20.88 -50.94 -12.66
C MET A 1 -21.76 -52.13 -12.95
N GLY A 2 -21.44 -52.92 -13.98
CA GLY A 2 -22.19 -54.11 -14.32
C GLY A 2 -21.98 -55.19 -13.26
N GLN A 3 -23.07 -55.72 -12.68
CA GLN A 3 -23.02 -56.87 -11.77
C GLN A 3 -22.56 -58.12 -12.53
N MET A 4 -21.52 -58.77 -12.01
CA MET A 4 -21.03 -60.05 -12.52
C MET A 4 -22.01 -61.16 -12.13
N LYS A 5 -22.51 -61.91 -13.12
CA LYS A 5 -23.64 -62.85 -12.94
C LYS A 5 -23.26 -64.33 -12.97
N THR A 6 -21.99 -64.69 -13.12
CA THR A 6 -21.56 -66.10 -13.16
C THR A 6 -20.42 -66.38 -12.17
N PRO A 7 -20.40 -67.53 -11.48
CA PRO A 7 -19.29 -67.90 -10.61
C PRO A 7 -18.03 -68.15 -11.45
N GLY A 8 -16.96 -67.41 -11.17
CA GLY A 8 -15.67 -67.51 -11.87
C GLY A 8 -14.63 -66.57 -11.27
N VAL A 9 -13.37 -66.71 -11.69
CA VAL A 9 -12.29 -65.80 -11.31
C VAL A 9 -12.31 -64.59 -12.26
N TYR A 10 -12.58 -63.40 -11.71
CA TYR A 10 -12.53 -62.15 -12.45
C TYR A 10 -11.32 -61.33 -12.00
N ILE A 11 -10.52 -60.89 -12.96
CA ILE A 11 -9.48 -59.89 -12.72
C ILE A 11 -10.14 -58.52 -12.88
N VAL A 12 -10.19 -57.78 -11.77
CA VAL A 12 -10.66 -56.38 -11.77
C VAL A 12 -9.44 -55.52 -11.53
N GLU A 13 -9.01 -54.78 -12.55
CA GLU A 13 -8.04 -53.71 -12.37
C GLU A 13 -8.71 -52.58 -11.61
N LYS A 14 -8.56 -52.59 -10.28
CA LYS A 14 -8.79 -51.38 -9.51
C LYS A 14 -7.66 -50.41 -9.87
N SER A 15 -8.01 -49.29 -10.50
CA SER A 15 -7.07 -48.18 -10.66
C SER A 15 -6.48 -47.84 -9.28
N ALA A 16 -5.18 -48.09 -9.13
CA ALA A 16 -4.43 -47.86 -7.90
C ALA A 16 -3.79 -46.47 -7.89
N PHE A 17 -4.07 -45.64 -8.90
CA PHE A 17 -3.70 -44.23 -8.82
C PHE A 17 -4.57 -43.61 -7.73
N PRO A 18 -3.99 -43.08 -6.64
CA PRO A 18 -4.75 -42.25 -5.72
C PRO A 18 -5.43 -41.16 -6.55
N ASN A 19 -6.60 -40.68 -6.10
CA ASN A 19 -7.15 -39.42 -6.64
C ASN A 19 -5.97 -38.45 -6.76
N SER A 20 -5.70 -37.97 -7.97
CA SER A 20 -4.60 -37.04 -8.22
C SER A 20 -4.67 -35.97 -7.14
N VAL A 21 -3.65 -35.91 -6.28
CA VAL A 21 -3.54 -34.81 -5.33
C VAL A 21 -3.38 -33.58 -6.21
N VAL A 22 -4.43 -32.78 -6.31
CA VAL A 22 -4.31 -31.47 -6.92
C VAL A 22 -3.30 -30.74 -6.04
N GLU A 23 -2.16 -30.38 -6.61
CA GLU A 23 -1.20 -29.52 -5.93
C GLU A 23 -1.93 -28.22 -5.58
N VAL A 24 -2.32 -28.09 -4.32
CA VAL A 24 -2.84 -26.83 -3.80
C VAL A 24 -1.62 -26.01 -3.46
N ALA A 25 -1.45 -24.88 -4.13
CA ALA A 25 -0.42 -23.92 -3.75
C ALA A 25 -0.59 -23.61 -2.25
N THR A 26 0.43 -23.94 -1.45
CA THR A 26 0.36 -23.88 0.01
C THR A 26 0.41 -22.45 0.55
N ALA A 27 0.72 -21.47 -0.31
CA ALA A 27 0.92 -20.07 0.05
C ALA A 27 0.18 -19.13 -0.91
N VAL A 28 -1.16 -19.16 -0.91
CA VAL A 28 -1.99 -18.22 -1.69
C VAL A 28 -2.54 -17.14 -0.74
N PRO A 29 -1.95 -15.94 -0.72
CA PRO A 29 -2.46 -14.86 0.12
C PRO A 29 -3.68 -14.19 -0.49
N ALA A 30 -4.56 -13.70 0.37
CA ALA A 30 -5.59 -12.72 0.04
C ALA A 30 -5.24 -11.37 0.67
N PHE A 31 -5.01 -10.38 -0.18
CA PHE A 31 -4.76 -9.00 0.21
C PHE A 31 -6.08 -8.21 0.18
N ILE A 32 -6.34 -7.44 1.24
CA ILE A 32 -7.52 -6.58 1.36
C ILE A 32 -7.07 -5.14 1.51
N GLY A 33 -7.67 -4.25 0.72
CA GLY A 33 -7.34 -2.82 0.77
C GLY A 33 -8.02 -1.98 -0.29
N TYR A 34 -7.58 -0.74 -0.43
CA TYR A 34 -8.06 0.26 -1.37
C TYR A 34 -7.17 0.26 -2.61
N THR A 35 -7.78 0.52 -3.77
CA THR A 35 -7.11 0.49 -5.08
C THR A 35 -7.44 1.74 -5.88
N GLU A 36 -6.77 2.00 -7.00
CA GLU A 36 -7.12 3.14 -7.86
C GLU A 36 -8.52 2.94 -8.46
N LYS A 37 -8.74 1.73 -8.98
CA LYS A 37 -10.00 1.28 -9.59
C LYS A 37 -10.27 -0.17 -9.19
N ALA A 38 -11.44 -0.68 -9.54
CA ALA A 38 -11.75 -2.10 -9.42
C ALA A 38 -12.70 -2.49 -10.55
N ASP A 39 -12.14 -2.78 -11.72
CA ASP A 39 -12.90 -3.03 -12.95
C ASP A 39 -12.29 -4.16 -13.78
N ASN A 40 -13.15 -4.99 -14.37
CA ASN A 40 -12.80 -5.94 -15.40
C ASN A 40 -13.70 -5.73 -16.62
N LYS A 41 -13.22 -4.94 -17.58
CA LYS A 41 -13.89 -4.68 -18.86
C LYS A 41 -15.32 -4.15 -18.65
N GLY A 42 -15.49 -3.19 -17.75
CA GLY A 42 -16.77 -2.57 -17.40
C GLY A 42 -17.58 -3.30 -16.33
N LYS A 43 -17.07 -4.43 -15.80
CA LYS A 43 -17.66 -5.11 -14.65
C LYS A 43 -16.89 -4.76 -13.38
N THR A 44 -17.56 -4.11 -12.45
CA THR A 44 -16.96 -3.77 -11.15
C THR A 44 -16.49 -5.03 -10.38
N LEU A 45 -15.26 -4.93 -9.89
CA LEU A 45 -14.60 -5.87 -8.99
C LEU A 45 -14.62 -5.37 -7.52
N LEU A 46 -15.24 -4.23 -7.25
CA LEU A 46 -15.36 -3.69 -5.90
C LEU A 46 -16.07 -4.71 -5.00
N ASN A 47 -15.51 -4.96 -3.81
CA ASN A 47 -16.01 -5.93 -2.84
C ASN A 47 -16.19 -7.35 -3.42
N LYS A 48 -15.29 -7.76 -4.33
CA LYS A 48 -15.24 -9.11 -4.87
C LYS A 48 -13.80 -9.64 -4.79
N PRO A 49 -13.57 -10.77 -4.10
CA PRO A 49 -12.29 -11.46 -4.19
C PRO A 49 -11.97 -11.80 -5.64
N TRP A 50 -10.81 -11.37 -6.11
CA TRP A 50 -10.38 -11.58 -7.48
C TRP A 50 -8.97 -12.14 -7.50
N ARG A 51 -8.82 -13.30 -8.15
CA ARG A 51 -7.54 -14.00 -8.26
C ARG A 51 -6.69 -13.35 -9.34
N ILE A 52 -5.44 -13.04 -9.01
CA ILE A 52 -4.42 -12.56 -9.94
C ILE A 52 -3.15 -13.39 -9.81
N THR A 53 -2.30 -13.31 -10.81
CA THR A 53 -1.03 -14.06 -10.92
C THR A 53 0.18 -13.18 -11.18
N SER A 54 -0.02 -11.88 -11.44
CA SER A 54 1.06 -10.94 -11.74
C SER A 54 0.69 -9.49 -11.41
N MET A 55 1.69 -8.61 -11.29
CA MET A 55 1.48 -7.17 -11.22
C MET A 55 0.80 -6.59 -12.47
N SER A 56 1.05 -7.16 -13.65
CA SER A 56 0.39 -6.70 -14.88
C SER A 56 -1.13 -6.91 -14.81
N GLU A 57 -1.58 -8.02 -14.22
CA GLU A 57 -3.00 -8.23 -13.93
C GLU A 57 -3.51 -7.26 -12.86
N PHE A 58 -2.72 -6.97 -11.83
CA PHE A 58 -3.05 -5.93 -10.85
C PHE A 58 -3.29 -4.58 -11.54
N HIS A 59 -2.37 -4.11 -12.38
CA HIS A 59 -2.52 -2.84 -13.10
C HIS A 59 -3.77 -2.82 -13.99
N ASN A 60 -4.04 -3.93 -14.69
CA ASN A 60 -5.21 -4.03 -15.55
C ASN A 60 -6.52 -3.89 -14.77
N TYR A 61 -6.65 -4.57 -13.63
CA TYR A 61 -7.90 -4.66 -12.85
C TYR A 61 -8.06 -3.58 -11.79
N PHE A 62 -6.97 -3.22 -11.12
CA PHE A 62 -6.95 -2.41 -9.91
C PHE A 62 -6.21 -1.08 -10.06
N GLY A 63 -5.47 -0.91 -11.15
CA GLY A 63 -4.76 0.33 -11.46
C GLY A 63 -3.39 0.45 -10.81
N PHE A 64 -2.89 1.68 -10.72
CA PHE A 64 -1.52 2.02 -10.35
C PHE A 64 -1.41 2.57 -8.92
N ALA A 65 -0.22 3.09 -8.60
CA ALA A 65 0.09 3.68 -7.31
C ALA A 65 -0.85 4.85 -6.98
N PRO A 66 -1.18 5.08 -5.71
CA PRO A 66 -1.75 6.36 -5.30
C PRO A 66 -0.72 7.47 -5.51
N THR A 67 -1.17 8.70 -5.78
CA THR A 67 -0.29 9.87 -5.86
C THR A 67 -0.06 10.43 -4.46
N PRO A 68 1.15 10.31 -3.88
CA PRO A 68 1.42 10.89 -2.57
C PRO A 68 1.49 12.41 -2.70
N LEU A 69 0.79 13.11 -1.82
CA LEU A 69 0.88 14.56 -1.70
C LEU A 69 1.43 14.94 -0.34
N PHE A 70 2.32 15.92 -0.33
CA PHE A 70 3.02 16.40 0.85
C PHE A 70 2.83 17.90 1.01
N GLU A 71 2.71 18.33 2.26
CA GLU A 71 2.62 19.72 2.66
C GLU A 71 3.86 20.09 3.46
N ILE A 72 4.56 21.14 3.02
CA ILE A 72 5.69 21.71 3.75
C ILE A 72 5.15 22.70 4.78
N THR A 73 5.52 22.56 6.05
CA THR A 73 5.11 23.52 7.09
C THR A 73 6.32 23.96 7.90
N GLU A 74 6.38 25.24 8.26
CA GLU A 74 7.40 25.74 9.19
C GLU A 74 7.11 25.18 10.58
N LYS A 75 8.12 24.58 11.21
CA LYS A 75 8.00 23.99 12.54
C LYS A 75 7.77 25.10 13.57
N ALA A 76 6.68 24.99 14.33
CA ALA A 76 6.46 25.86 15.47
C ALA A 76 7.50 25.60 16.57
N ALA A 77 8.00 26.65 17.21
CA ALA A 77 9.05 26.55 18.24
C ALA A 77 8.70 25.62 19.43
N ALA A 78 7.41 25.37 19.68
CA ALA A 78 6.93 24.49 20.74
C ALA A 78 6.62 23.04 20.27
N SER A 79 6.78 22.73 18.98
CA SER A 79 6.54 21.38 18.46
C SER A 79 7.72 20.46 18.79
N SER A 80 7.41 19.24 19.22
CA SER A 80 8.36 18.14 19.43
C SER A 80 8.56 17.28 18.17
N ASP A 81 7.95 17.64 17.05
CA ASP A 81 8.04 16.86 15.81
C ASP A 81 9.47 16.86 15.27
N GLU A 82 9.89 15.74 14.67
CA GLU A 82 11.21 15.63 14.05
C GLU A 82 11.31 16.57 12.84
N VAL A 83 12.45 17.25 12.73
CA VAL A 83 12.70 18.21 11.64
C VAL A 83 13.11 17.42 10.39
N GLU A 84 12.44 17.68 9.27
CA GLU A 84 12.77 17.03 8.00
C GLU A 84 13.95 17.73 7.31
N PHE A 85 13.95 19.07 7.32
CA PHE A 85 15.06 19.89 6.84
C PHE A 85 15.04 21.29 7.47
N SER A 86 16.21 21.95 7.46
CA SER A 86 16.38 23.32 7.94
C SER A 86 16.89 24.21 6.82
N LEU A 87 16.33 25.41 6.69
CA LEU A 87 16.75 26.40 5.70
C LEU A 87 16.70 27.82 6.30
N ALA A 88 17.78 28.58 6.11
CA ALA A 88 17.88 29.98 6.56
C ALA A 88 17.54 30.19 8.05
N GLY A 89 17.92 29.24 8.91
CA GLY A 89 17.66 29.28 10.36
C GLY A 89 16.22 28.95 10.76
N LYS A 90 15.42 28.42 9.84
CA LYS A 90 14.07 27.89 10.09
C LYS A 90 14.04 26.38 9.87
N ASP A 91 13.25 25.70 10.68
CA ASP A 91 13.02 24.26 10.58
C ASP A 91 11.69 23.99 9.89
N TYR A 92 11.65 22.97 9.03
CA TYR A 92 10.47 22.59 8.27
C TYR A 92 10.10 21.12 8.49
N LEU A 93 8.80 20.88 8.47
CA LEU A 93 8.17 19.56 8.57
C LEU A 93 7.54 19.22 7.22
N LEU A 94 7.58 17.94 6.85
CA LEU A 94 6.90 17.42 5.67
C LEU A 94 5.75 16.51 6.09
N LYS A 95 4.51 16.89 5.78
CA LYS A 95 3.32 16.12 6.14
C LYS A 95 2.69 15.50 4.91
N GLN A 96 2.56 14.17 4.89
CA GLN A 96 1.79 13.48 3.86
C GLN A 96 0.29 13.72 4.05
N THR A 97 -0.34 14.38 3.09
CA THR A 97 -1.77 14.75 3.11
C THR A 97 -2.63 13.81 2.28
N ALA A 98 -2.09 13.20 1.22
CA ALA A 98 -2.79 12.23 0.39
C ALA A 98 -1.90 11.07 -0.06
N GLY A 99 -2.53 10.04 -0.64
CA GLY A 99 -1.85 8.89 -1.23
C GLY A 99 -1.16 7.95 -0.24
N LYS A 100 -1.80 7.74 0.92
CA LYS A 100 -1.28 6.88 2.01
C LYS A 100 -1.51 5.39 1.77
N ASN A 101 -2.33 5.03 0.78
CA ASN A 101 -2.76 3.67 0.53
C ASN A 101 -1.57 2.73 0.25
N LEU A 102 -1.50 1.63 1.01
CA LEU A 102 -0.34 0.74 1.05
C LEU A 102 -0.48 -0.51 0.18
N LEU A 103 -1.70 -0.85 -0.25
CA LEU A 103 -1.95 -2.11 -0.97
C LEU A 103 -1.12 -2.22 -2.26
N TYR A 104 -1.10 -1.19 -3.10
CA TYR A 104 -0.32 -1.20 -4.34
C TYR A 104 1.17 -1.48 -4.11
N TYR A 105 1.76 -0.78 -3.14
CA TYR A 105 3.17 -0.93 -2.77
C TYR A 105 3.47 -2.30 -2.16
N SER A 106 2.54 -2.83 -1.37
CA SER A 106 2.63 -4.18 -0.82
C SER A 106 2.59 -5.24 -1.92
N MET A 107 1.80 -5.02 -2.98
CA MET A 107 1.77 -5.91 -4.15
C MET A 107 3.06 -5.85 -4.96
N LEU A 108 3.63 -4.65 -5.18
CA LEU A 108 4.95 -4.52 -5.80
C LEU A 108 6.00 -5.33 -5.03
N LEU A 109 6.06 -5.13 -3.71
CA LEU A 109 7.02 -5.83 -2.86
C LEU A 109 6.79 -7.35 -2.90
N PHE A 110 5.53 -7.81 -2.81
CA PHE A 110 5.18 -9.21 -2.87
C PHE A 110 5.67 -9.88 -4.16
N PHE A 111 5.36 -9.31 -5.33
CA PHE A 111 5.77 -9.89 -6.61
C PHE A 111 7.27 -9.74 -6.87
N GLN A 112 7.92 -8.67 -6.41
CA GLN A 112 9.38 -8.52 -6.50
C GLN A 112 10.14 -9.55 -5.64
N ASN A 113 9.53 -10.04 -4.55
CA ASN A 113 10.07 -11.11 -3.71
C ASN A 113 9.65 -12.52 -4.17
N GLY A 114 9.22 -12.67 -5.43
CA GLY A 114 8.84 -13.98 -5.99
C GLY A 114 7.42 -14.43 -5.64
N GLY A 115 6.54 -13.49 -5.28
CA GLY A 115 5.13 -13.73 -5.04
C GLY A 115 4.43 -14.43 -6.22
N GLY A 116 3.59 -15.40 -5.89
CA GLY A 116 2.82 -16.18 -6.86
C GLY A 116 1.35 -15.74 -6.96
N PRO A 117 0.44 -16.66 -7.32
CA PRO A 117 -0.98 -16.37 -7.34
C PRO A 117 -1.49 -15.88 -5.99
N CYS A 118 -2.35 -14.86 -6.03
CA CYS A 118 -2.96 -14.27 -4.85
C CYS A 118 -4.36 -13.75 -5.16
N TYR A 119 -5.12 -13.45 -4.11
CA TYR A 119 -6.42 -12.81 -4.20
C TYR A 119 -6.32 -11.35 -3.79
N ILE A 120 -7.03 -10.47 -4.49
CA ILE A 120 -7.22 -9.08 -4.11
C ILE A 120 -8.69 -8.85 -3.77
N VAL A 121 -8.95 -8.18 -2.66
CA VAL A 121 -10.26 -7.65 -2.30
C VAL A 121 -10.14 -6.14 -2.22
N SER A 122 -10.52 -5.45 -3.31
CA SER A 122 -10.66 -4.00 -3.31
C SER A 122 -11.92 -3.60 -2.52
N VAL A 123 -11.76 -2.79 -1.48
CA VAL A 123 -12.87 -2.33 -0.61
C VAL A 123 -13.24 -0.85 -0.82
N GLY A 124 -12.52 -0.16 -1.70
CA GLY A 124 -12.73 1.25 -2.02
C GLY A 124 -11.65 1.79 -2.96
N SER A 125 -11.79 3.07 -3.31
CA SER A 125 -10.85 3.81 -4.13
C SER A 125 -9.88 4.65 -3.29
N TYR A 126 -8.78 5.14 -3.87
CA TYR A 126 -7.89 6.11 -3.18
C TYR A 126 -8.56 7.44 -2.81
N ALA A 127 -9.74 7.74 -3.37
CA ALA A 127 -10.53 8.91 -2.99
C ALA A 127 -11.35 8.69 -1.70
N ASP A 128 -11.49 7.44 -1.26
CA ASP A 128 -12.21 7.08 -0.06
C ASP A 128 -11.30 7.12 1.18
N ALA A 129 -11.86 7.50 2.33
CA ALA A 129 -11.18 7.32 3.60
C ALA A 129 -11.00 5.83 3.92
N VAL A 130 -9.87 5.48 4.53
CA VAL A 130 -9.62 4.13 5.03
C VAL A 130 -10.45 3.90 6.28
N GLU A 131 -11.44 3.02 6.18
CA GLU A 131 -12.38 2.68 7.25
C GLU A 131 -12.23 1.21 7.68
N ALA A 132 -12.21 0.97 9.00
CA ALA A 132 -12.14 -0.38 9.57
C ALA A 132 -13.29 -1.28 9.09
N ASP A 133 -14.51 -0.76 9.06
CA ASP A 133 -15.71 -1.51 8.64
C ASP A 133 -15.61 -2.04 7.20
N LYS A 134 -15.02 -1.25 6.28
CA LYS A 134 -14.81 -1.66 4.89
C LYS A 134 -13.78 -2.79 4.80
N LEU A 135 -12.68 -2.69 5.53
CA LEU A 135 -11.65 -3.74 5.59
C LEU A 135 -12.21 -5.04 6.21
N ILE A 136 -12.96 -4.94 7.30
CA ILE A 136 -13.63 -6.09 7.95
C ILE A 136 -14.64 -6.75 7.01
N LYS A 137 -15.43 -5.96 6.26
CA LYS A 137 -16.32 -6.49 5.22
C LYS A 137 -15.52 -7.22 4.15
N GLY A 138 -14.38 -6.66 3.72
CA GLY A 138 -13.42 -7.29 2.81
C GLY A 138 -12.98 -8.69 3.26
N ILE A 139 -12.53 -8.81 4.51
CA ILE A 139 -12.15 -10.10 5.12
C ILE A 139 -13.32 -11.09 5.08
N ASN A 140 -14.53 -10.65 5.40
CA ASN A 140 -15.69 -11.54 5.45
C ASN A 140 -16.11 -12.10 4.07
N LEU A 141 -15.77 -11.42 2.97
CA LEU A 141 -16.03 -11.92 1.62
C LEU A 141 -15.25 -13.18 1.28
N LEU A 142 -14.06 -13.35 1.89
CA LEU A 142 -13.17 -14.49 1.63
C LEU A 142 -13.72 -15.84 2.12
N VAL A 143 -14.83 -15.87 2.86
CA VAL A 143 -15.49 -17.12 3.26
C VAL A 143 -15.98 -17.91 2.04
N LYS A 144 -16.24 -17.22 0.93
CA LYS A 144 -16.66 -17.84 -0.34
C LYS A 144 -15.50 -18.46 -1.12
N GLU A 145 -14.26 -18.12 -0.76
CA GLU A 145 -13.05 -18.55 -1.46
C GLU A 145 -12.28 -19.57 -0.61
N GLN A 146 -12.09 -20.79 -1.13
CA GLN A 146 -11.38 -21.86 -0.41
C GLN A 146 -9.88 -21.84 -0.64
N GLU A 147 -9.41 -21.33 -1.79
CA GLU A 147 -7.99 -21.30 -2.18
C GLU A 147 -7.09 -20.46 -1.25
N PRO A 148 -7.50 -19.29 -0.72
CA PRO A 148 -6.63 -18.51 0.15
C PRO A 148 -6.17 -19.26 1.40
N THR A 149 -4.86 -19.26 1.64
CA THR A 149 -4.21 -19.83 2.83
C THR A 149 -3.61 -18.76 3.75
N MET A 150 -3.59 -17.50 3.32
CA MET A 150 -3.19 -16.35 4.15
C MET A 150 -4.14 -15.16 3.95
N VAL A 151 -4.32 -14.35 4.99
CA VAL A 151 -5.07 -13.09 4.97
C VAL A 151 -4.15 -11.96 5.38
N VAL A 152 -4.06 -10.92 4.55
CA VAL A 152 -3.16 -9.77 4.74
C VAL A 152 -3.94 -8.48 4.53
N VAL A 153 -3.80 -7.51 5.43
CA VAL A 153 -4.51 -6.22 5.37
C VAL A 153 -3.52 -5.06 5.53
N PRO A 154 -2.74 -4.71 4.50
CA PRO A 154 -1.63 -3.77 4.66
C PRO A 154 -2.06 -2.41 5.20
N GLU A 155 -3.24 -1.92 4.84
CA GLU A 155 -3.71 -0.59 5.24
C GLU A 155 -4.30 -0.53 6.65
N THR A 156 -4.33 -1.65 7.38
CA THR A 156 -4.78 -1.65 8.79
C THR A 156 -3.96 -0.70 9.65
N VAL A 157 -2.70 -0.47 9.30
CA VAL A 157 -1.79 0.42 10.02
C VAL A 157 -2.01 1.91 9.74
N LEU A 158 -2.85 2.25 8.75
CA LEU A 158 -3.24 3.63 8.46
C LEU A 158 -4.40 4.11 9.35
N LEU A 159 -5.07 3.18 10.03
CA LEU A 159 -6.12 3.46 11.02
C LEU A 159 -5.48 3.91 12.34
N ASP A 160 -6.28 4.49 13.24
CA ASP A 160 -5.88 4.56 14.64
C ASP A 160 -5.70 3.15 15.24
N GLU A 161 -4.99 3.08 16.37
CA GLU A 161 -4.61 1.82 17.00
C GLU A 161 -5.83 0.93 17.32
N GLN A 162 -6.91 1.51 17.84
CA GLN A 162 -8.12 0.76 18.20
C GLN A 162 -8.79 0.14 16.98
N ASN A 163 -8.92 0.91 15.91
CA ASN A 163 -9.49 0.44 14.65
C ASN A 163 -8.57 -0.56 13.94
N SER A 164 -7.25 -0.39 14.03
CA SER A 164 -6.27 -1.38 13.55
C SER A 164 -6.43 -2.72 14.24
N ILE A 165 -6.46 -2.73 15.58
CA ILE A 165 -6.70 -3.93 16.39
C ILE A 165 -8.04 -4.59 16.04
N SER A 166 -9.09 -3.80 15.82
CA SER A 166 -10.42 -4.33 15.44
C SER A 166 -10.39 -5.09 14.11
N VAL A 167 -9.67 -4.57 13.11
CA VAL A 167 -9.48 -5.26 11.81
C VAL A 167 -8.67 -6.54 12.00
N GLN A 168 -7.62 -6.51 12.82
CA GLN A 168 -6.76 -7.67 13.06
C GLN A 168 -7.47 -8.77 13.86
N GLN A 169 -8.32 -8.41 14.83
CA GLN A 169 -9.22 -9.35 15.51
C GLN A 169 -10.24 -9.98 14.54
N ALA A 170 -10.74 -9.22 13.57
CA ALA A 170 -11.61 -9.77 12.54
C ALA A 170 -10.87 -10.76 11.62
N ALA A 171 -9.60 -10.50 11.30
CA ALA A 171 -8.75 -11.43 10.56
C ALA A 171 -8.51 -12.73 11.36
N LEU A 172 -8.20 -12.63 12.66
CA LEU A 172 -8.10 -13.78 13.56
C LEU A 172 -9.39 -14.61 13.62
N ALA A 173 -10.54 -13.95 13.80
CA ALA A 173 -11.84 -14.61 13.83
C ALA A 173 -12.19 -15.27 12.49
N HIS A 174 -11.80 -14.67 11.37
CA HIS A 174 -11.94 -15.29 10.05
C HIS A 174 -11.08 -16.54 9.93
N CYS A 175 -9.79 -16.45 10.29
CA CYS A 175 -8.81 -17.50 10.13
C CYS A 175 -9.06 -18.68 11.09
N GLY A 176 -9.13 -18.46 12.41
CA GLY A 176 -9.31 -19.55 13.38
C GLY A 176 -10.75 -19.85 13.78
N GLY A 177 -11.67 -18.89 13.64
CA GLY A 177 -13.08 -19.06 14.00
C GLY A 177 -13.92 -19.68 12.88
N LYS A 178 -13.76 -19.20 11.64
CA LYS A 178 -14.62 -19.56 10.50
C LYS A 178 -13.96 -20.56 9.55
N MET A 179 -12.78 -20.24 9.02
CA MET A 179 -12.21 -20.97 7.88
C MET A 179 -11.31 -22.13 8.32
N LYS A 180 -10.48 -21.93 9.35
CA LYS A 180 -9.57 -22.93 9.94
C LYS A 180 -8.58 -23.58 8.97
N ASN A 181 -8.39 -22.98 7.80
CA ASN A 181 -7.48 -23.46 6.75
C ASN A 181 -6.50 -22.37 6.25
N ARG A 182 -6.42 -21.25 6.97
CA ARG A 182 -5.61 -20.09 6.61
C ARG A 182 -5.15 -19.33 7.85
N ILE A 183 -4.06 -18.59 7.73
CA ILE A 183 -3.51 -17.76 8.81
C ILE A 183 -3.62 -16.27 8.50
N ALA A 184 -3.70 -15.43 9.52
CA ALA A 184 -3.61 -13.98 9.39
C ALA A 184 -2.15 -13.51 9.52
N ILE A 185 -1.71 -12.67 8.59
CA ILE A 185 -0.45 -11.94 8.72
C ILE A 185 -0.79 -10.56 9.28
N LEU A 186 -0.24 -10.28 10.46
CA LEU A 186 -0.58 -9.15 11.30
C LEU A 186 0.57 -8.13 11.33
N ASP A 187 0.23 -6.85 11.28
CA ASP A 187 1.19 -5.75 11.35
C ASP A 187 1.05 -5.02 12.68
N ILE A 188 2.17 -4.80 13.37
CA ILE A 188 2.19 -4.04 14.62
C ILE A 188 1.89 -2.56 14.32
N TRP A 189 0.82 -2.02 14.89
CA TRP A 189 0.51 -0.59 14.76
C TRP A 189 1.64 0.25 15.37
N GLY A 190 2.06 1.30 14.67
CA GLY A 190 3.23 2.08 15.08
C GLY A 190 4.55 1.30 14.99
N GLY A 191 4.62 0.23 14.19
CA GLY A 191 5.79 -0.64 14.05
C GLY A 191 7.03 0.02 13.42
N TYR A 192 6.96 1.29 13.04
CA TYR A 192 8.11 2.13 12.68
C TYR A 192 8.84 2.69 13.91
N LYS A 193 8.22 2.67 15.09
CA LYS A 193 8.81 3.15 16.34
C LYS A 193 9.73 2.11 16.96
N ASP A 194 10.72 2.59 17.69
CA ASP A 194 11.52 1.73 18.57
C ASP A 194 10.66 1.28 19.77
N ARG A 195 10.98 0.12 20.34
CA ARG A 195 10.28 -0.37 21.54
C ARG A 195 10.52 0.50 22.78
N GLN A 196 11.59 1.28 22.79
CA GLN A 196 11.93 2.27 23.83
C GLN A 196 11.46 3.69 23.49
N ASP A 197 10.56 3.84 22.49
CA ASP A 197 10.00 5.15 22.15
C ASP A 197 9.34 5.81 23.39
N PRO A 198 9.55 7.11 23.63
CA PRO A 198 8.97 7.81 24.78
C PRO A 198 7.44 7.74 24.86
N THR A 199 6.75 7.47 23.74
CA THR A 199 5.30 7.31 23.66
C THR A 199 4.82 5.90 24.00
N GLY A 200 5.72 4.93 24.19
CA GLY A 200 5.43 3.58 24.68
C GLY A 200 5.93 2.45 23.76
N ASP A 201 5.97 1.22 24.28
CA ASP A 201 6.35 0.01 23.53
C ASP A 201 5.19 -0.47 22.64
N CYS A 202 5.32 -0.28 21.34
CA CYS A 202 4.30 -0.66 20.36
C CYS A 202 4.00 -2.18 20.34
N ILE A 203 4.96 -3.03 20.70
CA ILE A 203 4.75 -4.49 20.75
C ILE A 203 3.94 -4.87 21.98
N ASP A 204 4.24 -4.29 23.14
CA ASP A 204 3.52 -4.60 24.38
C ASP A 204 2.09 -4.04 24.33
N ASN A 205 1.89 -2.85 23.75
CA ASN A 205 0.56 -2.30 23.48
C ASN A 205 -0.26 -3.24 22.57
N PHE A 206 0.34 -3.67 21.44
CA PHE A 206 -0.30 -4.59 20.51
C PHE A 206 -0.70 -5.91 21.15
N ARG A 207 0.22 -6.56 21.87
CA ARG A 207 -0.04 -7.85 22.56
C ARG A 207 -1.14 -7.73 23.61
N SER A 208 -1.20 -6.60 24.30
CA SER A 208 -2.22 -6.33 25.32
C SER A 208 -3.59 -6.08 24.70
N ALA A 209 -3.65 -5.42 23.54
CA ALA A 209 -4.89 -5.04 22.86
C ALA A 209 -5.50 -6.15 21.98
N LEU A 210 -4.67 -7.00 21.36
CA LEU A 210 -5.12 -8.00 20.38
C LEU A 210 -6.09 -9.04 20.97
N GLY A 211 -5.89 -9.40 22.25
CA GLY A 211 -6.66 -10.44 22.94
C GLY A 211 -6.06 -11.84 22.77
N ILE A 212 -6.82 -12.86 23.17
CA ILE A 212 -6.32 -14.25 23.31
C ILE A 212 -6.96 -15.26 22.36
N ASN A 213 -7.90 -14.83 21.53
CA ASN A 213 -8.68 -15.73 20.68
C ASN A 213 -7.94 -16.02 19.37
N TYR A 214 -7.87 -17.30 18.99
CA TYR A 214 -7.38 -17.77 17.68
C TYR A 214 -5.91 -17.40 17.37
N LEU A 215 -5.08 -17.18 18.39
CA LEU A 215 -3.68 -16.77 18.22
C LEU A 215 -2.83 -17.81 17.49
N ASP A 216 -3.25 -19.07 17.48
CA ASP A 216 -2.67 -20.17 16.72
C ASP A 216 -2.89 -20.05 15.19
N TYR A 217 -3.73 -19.11 14.75
CA TYR A 217 -4.04 -18.82 13.34
C TYR A 217 -3.47 -17.47 12.87
N ALA A 218 -2.44 -16.94 13.51
CA ALA A 218 -1.81 -15.71 13.07
C ALA A 218 -0.30 -15.66 13.31
N THR A 219 0.36 -14.73 12.61
CA THR A 219 1.74 -14.33 12.88
C THR A 219 1.84 -12.83 12.73
N ALA A 220 2.49 -12.16 13.68
CA ALA A 220 2.70 -10.71 13.66
C ALA A 220 4.16 -10.37 13.37
N TYR A 221 4.39 -9.32 12.58
CA TYR A 221 5.73 -8.89 12.15
C TYR A 221 6.06 -7.46 12.61
N TYR A 222 7.30 -7.30 13.08
CA TYR A 222 7.94 -6.04 13.47
C TYR A 222 9.43 -6.14 13.14
N PRO A 223 10.11 -5.04 12.75
CA PRO A 223 9.58 -3.69 12.51
C PRO A 223 8.96 -3.51 11.12
N TRP A 224 8.33 -2.36 10.88
CA TRP A 224 7.98 -1.95 9.52
C TRP A 224 9.26 -1.79 8.69
N VAL A 225 9.19 -2.17 7.41
CA VAL A 225 10.33 -2.15 6.51
C VAL A 225 10.36 -0.87 5.68
N ASN A 226 11.53 -0.24 5.60
CA ASN A 226 11.79 0.82 4.63
C ASN A 226 12.31 0.18 3.34
N THR A 227 11.69 0.47 2.20
CA THR A 227 11.90 -0.27 0.95
C THR A 227 12.20 0.67 -0.22
N THR A 228 12.87 0.14 -1.25
CA THR A 228 13.30 0.89 -2.44
C THR A 228 12.29 0.82 -3.60
N ILE A 229 11.03 0.53 -3.29
CA ILE A 229 9.97 0.36 -4.32
C ILE A 229 9.48 1.70 -4.88
N VAL A 230 9.66 2.79 -4.14
CA VAL A 230 9.49 4.16 -4.61
C VAL A 230 10.88 4.68 -4.96
N GLN A 231 11.08 5.13 -6.19
CA GLN A 231 12.35 5.67 -6.67
C GLN A 231 12.25 7.19 -6.83
N ASP A 232 13.39 7.87 -6.89
CA ASP A 232 13.46 9.33 -7.04
C ASP A 232 12.66 9.82 -8.26
N LYS A 233 12.62 9.05 -9.35
CA LYS A 233 11.84 9.38 -10.56
C LYS A 233 10.32 9.34 -10.38
N ASP A 234 9.83 8.68 -9.32
CA ASP A 234 8.40 8.53 -9.02
C ASP A 234 7.89 9.71 -8.18
N LEU A 235 8.79 10.56 -7.70
CA LEU A 235 8.51 11.76 -6.93
C LEU A 235 9.03 12.99 -7.67
N GLY A 236 8.33 14.10 -7.52
CA GLY A 236 8.77 15.39 -8.04
C GLY A 236 8.05 16.54 -7.37
N TYR A 237 8.30 17.76 -7.85
CA TYR A 237 7.70 18.96 -7.28
C TYR A 237 6.16 18.95 -7.31
N GLY A 238 5.57 18.21 -8.26
CA GLY A 238 4.11 18.01 -8.34
C GLY A 238 3.50 17.24 -7.16
N ASN A 239 4.32 16.61 -6.32
CA ASN A 239 3.88 15.95 -5.10
C ASN A 239 3.77 16.92 -3.91
N VAL A 240 4.19 18.18 -4.05
CA VAL A 240 4.11 19.18 -2.98
C VAL A 240 2.90 20.09 -3.20
N VAL A 241 1.97 20.14 -2.25
CA VAL A 241 0.70 20.87 -2.40
C VAL A 241 0.90 22.38 -2.37
N ASN A 242 1.88 22.87 -1.62
CA ASN A 242 2.20 24.28 -1.47
C ASN A 242 3.43 24.66 -2.29
N ALA A 243 3.27 24.55 -3.62
CA ALA A 243 4.30 24.83 -4.61
C ALA A 243 4.95 26.22 -4.46
N ASP A 244 4.18 27.25 -4.08
CA ASP A 244 4.71 28.60 -3.85
C ASP A 244 5.74 28.64 -2.71
N LEU A 245 5.48 27.92 -1.62
CA LEU A 245 6.44 27.82 -0.51
C LEU A 245 7.69 27.10 -1.00
N LEU A 246 7.54 25.96 -1.67
CA LEU A 246 8.67 25.21 -2.23
C LEU A 246 9.54 26.07 -3.16
N GLN A 247 8.91 26.82 -4.06
CA GLN A 247 9.58 27.76 -4.98
C GLN A 247 10.41 28.79 -4.20
N SER A 248 9.83 29.38 -3.14
CA SER A 248 10.52 30.36 -2.31
C SER A 248 11.72 29.77 -1.54
N LEU A 249 11.59 28.53 -1.06
CA LEU A 249 12.65 27.81 -0.36
C LEU A 249 13.79 27.47 -1.32
N LEU A 250 13.49 26.93 -2.51
CA LEU A 250 14.52 26.63 -3.52
C LEU A 250 15.28 27.87 -3.97
N ARG A 251 14.58 29.00 -4.17
CA ARG A 251 15.23 30.29 -4.49
C ARG A 251 16.16 30.73 -3.36
N THR A 252 15.74 30.58 -2.11
CA THR A 252 16.54 30.93 -0.93
C THR A 252 17.79 30.06 -0.83
N GLU A 253 17.66 28.74 -0.96
CA GLU A 253 18.76 27.78 -0.91
C GLU A 253 19.79 28.03 -2.02
N MET A 254 19.31 28.33 -3.23
CA MET A 254 20.18 28.59 -4.39
C MET A 254 20.72 30.02 -4.44
N GLY A 255 20.36 30.89 -3.49
CA GLY A 255 20.74 32.30 -3.49
C GLY A 255 20.21 33.09 -4.70
N ILE A 256 19.10 32.64 -5.29
CA ILE A 256 18.50 33.25 -6.48
C ILE A 256 17.60 34.41 -6.03
N PRO A 257 17.87 35.65 -6.50
CA PRO A 257 17.07 36.79 -6.13
C PRO A 257 15.63 36.65 -6.64
N ALA A 258 14.68 37.20 -5.87
CA ALA A 258 13.26 37.18 -6.24
C ALA A 258 12.94 37.89 -7.56
N LYS A 259 13.82 38.81 -8.01
CA LYS A 259 13.75 39.47 -9.32
C LYS A 259 15.03 39.21 -10.09
N ILE A 260 14.87 38.79 -11.33
CA ILE A 260 15.96 38.64 -12.31
C ILE A 260 16.07 39.95 -13.09
N ASP A 261 17.27 40.52 -13.16
CA ASP A 261 17.55 41.72 -13.94
C ASP A 261 18.32 41.39 -15.23
N ASP A 262 18.40 42.35 -16.15
CA ASP A 262 19.11 42.18 -17.44
C ASP A 262 20.62 41.95 -17.27
N LYS A 263 21.16 42.15 -16.06
CA LYS A 263 22.58 41.95 -15.72
C LYS A 263 22.83 40.59 -15.09
N THR A 264 21.78 39.84 -14.78
CA THR A 264 21.87 38.52 -14.15
C THR A 264 22.47 37.54 -15.14
N SER A 265 23.41 36.71 -14.66
CA SER A 265 24.08 35.74 -15.54
C SER A 265 23.07 34.77 -16.17
N THR A 266 23.33 34.35 -17.41
CA THR A 266 22.47 33.40 -18.14
C THR A 266 22.19 32.13 -17.32
N LYS A 267 23.17 31.66 -16.54
CA LYS A 267 23.01 30.51 -15.65
C LYS A 267 21.96 30.75 -14.56
N VAL A 268 22.03 31.88 -13.86
CA VAL A 268 21.08 32.22 -12.80
C VAL A 268 19.68 32.47 -13.38
N THR A 269 19.60 33.09 -14.56
CA THR A 269 18.32 33.26 -15.27
C THR A 269 17.68 31.92 -15.62
N GLN A 270 18.46 30.95 -16.12
CA GLN A 270 17.97 29.61 -16.43
C GLN A 270 17.50 28.86 -15.17
N GLN A 271 18.27 28.96 -14.07
CA GLN A 271 17.89 28.35 -12.79
C GLN A 271 16.61 28.97 -12.22
N ALA A 272 16.46 30.29 -12.31
CA ALA A 272 15.26 30.98 -11.89
C ALA A 272 14.03 30.54 -12.70
N GLN A 273 14.17 30.43 -14.03
CA GLN A 273 13.11 29.95 -14.91
C GLN A 273 12.70 28.50 -14.59
N ALA A 274 13.68 27.63 -14.32
CA ALA A 274 13.42 26.25 -13.91
C ALA A 274 12.59 26.20 -12.61
N ILE A 275 12.93 27.01 -11.60
CA ILE A 275 12.16 27.08 -10.35
C ILE A 275 10.77 27.70 -10.58
N ASP A 276 10.64 28.71 -11.43
CA ASP A 276 9.35 29.35 -11.72
C ASP A 276 8.37 28.43 -12.44
N ASN A 277 8.88 27.45 -13.18
CA ASN A 277 8.07 26.43 -13.81
C ASN A 277 7.36 25.50 -12.80
N ILE A 278 7.79 25.46 -11.54
CA ILE A 278 7.15 24.67 -10.48
C ILE A 278 5.73 25.15 -10.21
N THR A 279 5.50 26.47 -10.24
CA THR A 279 4.20 27.10 -9.98
C THR A 279 3.47 27.50 -11.27
N ALA A 280 4.04 27.24 -12.44
CA ALA A 280 3.45 27.63 -13.71
C ALA A 280 2.17 26.81 -14.00
N THR A 281 1.11 27.52 -14.41
CA THR A 281 -0.11 26.93 -14.95
C THR A 281 0.05 26.69 -16.44
N TRP A 282 -0.03 25.44 -16.87
CA TRP A 282 0.22 25.03 -18.26
C TRP A 282 -1.08 24.87 -19.05
N ASP A 283 -2.02 25.81 -18.88
CA ASP A 283 -3.32 25.76 -19.55
C ASP A 283 -3.14 25.72 -21.07
N GLY A 284 -3.69 24.68 -21.72
CA GLY A 284 -3.65 24.52 -23.17
C GLY A 284 -2.39 23.88 -23.76
N LYS A 285 -1.48 23.35 -22.93
CA LYS A 285 -0.35 22.53 -23.40
C LYS A 285 -0.66 21.04 -23.35
N ALA A 286 -0.11 20.28 -24.28
CA ALA A 286 -0.23 18.82 -24.30
C ALA A 286 0.57 18.19 -23.15
N ASP A 287 0.10 17.06 -22.61
CA ASP A 287 0.69 16.42 -21.43
C ASP A 287 2.18 16.13 -21.59
N ASP A 288 2.62 15.76 -22.80
CA ASP A 288 4.02 15.52 -23.16
C ASP A 288 4.89 16.79 -23.10
N GLU A 289 4.35 17.96 -23.52
CA GLU A 289 5.03 19.25 -23.34
C GLU A 289 5.14 19.64 -21.86
N VAL A 290 4.11 19.35 -21.07
CA VAL A 290 4.11 19.60 -19.62
C VAL A 290 5.12 18.70 -18.90
N PHE A 291 5.20 17.42 -19.28
CA PHE A 291 6.18 16.47 -18.74
C PHE A 291 7.62 16.86 -19.10
N ALA A 292 7.88 17.30 -20.34
CA ALA A 292 9.20 17.76 -20.76
C ALA A 292 9.65 19.00 -19.96
N GLN A 293 8.75 19.92 -19.64
CA GLN A 293 9.10 21.13 -18.87
C GLN A 293 9.25 20.87 -17.36
N LYS A 294 8.46 19.93 -16.81
CA LYS A 294 8.56 19.50 -15.40
C LYS A 294 9.78 18.61 -15.12
N SER A 295 10.32 17.94 -16.13
CA SER A 295 11.50 17.05 -16.01
C SER A 295 12.85 17.74 -16.23
N LEU A 296 12.84 19.03 -16.63
CA LEU A 296 14.04 19.85 -16.85
C LEU A 296 14.53 20.58 -15.59
N VAL A 297 13.93 20.30 -14.42
CA VAL A 297 14.24 20.92 -13.13
C VAL A 297 14.71 19.87 -12.14
#